data_AF-A0A2T4RXH4-F1
#
_entry.id   AF-A0A2T4RXH4-F1
#
_cell.length_a   1.000
_cell.length_b   1.000
_cell.length_c   1.000
_cell.angle_alpha   90.00
_cell.angle_beta   90.00
_cell.angle_gamma   90.00
#
_symmetry.space_group_name_H-M   'P 1'
#
loop_
_entity.id
_entity.type
_entity.pdbx_description
1 polymer ?
#
loop_
_entity_poly.entity_id
_entity_poly.type
_entity_poly.pdbx_seq_one_letter_code
_entity_poly.pdbx_strand_id
1 'polypeptide(L)'
;IRVVKMALFISEQEGYGNPYIIQMAALLHDTVYTKLTDETAAENQLIDFLNRIEVSGQDQEKIMHIIKNISFRHNVDQEIPLSKEGYVVRDADRLDAIGAIGIARTFQFAGHFDEPMWQGPIPDSISS
;
A
#
# COMPACT_ATOMS: atom_id res chain seq x y z
N ILE A 1 4.06 1.19 -9.58
CA ILE A 1 3.69 0.63 -10.91
C ILE A 1 3.19 -0.82 -10.83
N ARG A 2 3.87 -1.76 -10.14
CA ARG A 2 3.40 -3.17 -10.04
C ARG A 2 2.04 -3.28 -9.32
N VAL A 3 1.90 -2.64 -8.17
CA VAL A 3 0.61 -2.50 -7.44
C VAL A 3 -0.51 -2.02 -8.38
N VAL A 4 -0.27 -0.97 -9.17
CA VAL A 4 -1.27 -0.43 -10.11
C VAL A 4 -1.72 -1.47 -11.13
N LYS A 5 -0.78 -2.19 -11.76
CA LYS A 5 -1.10 -3.24 -12.73
C LYS A 5 -1.90 -4.37 -12.08
N MET A 6 -1.53 -4.76 -10.86
CA MET A 6 -2.22 -5.78 -10.10
C MET A 6 -3.63 -5.34 -9.71
N ALA A 7 -3.80 -4.08 -9.25
CA ALA A 7 -5.08 -3.52 -8.87
C ALA A 7 -6.06 -3.45 -10.04
N LEU A 8 -5.59 -3.03 -11.23
CA LEU A 8 -6.41 -3.04 -12.44
C LEU A 8 -6.79 -4.46 -12.85
N PHE A 9 -5.86 -5.41 -12.77
CA PHE A 9 -6.15 -6.81 -13.05
C PHE A 9 -7.22 -7.37 -12.10
N ILE A 10 -7.09 -7.14 -10.78
CA ILE A 10 -8.09 -7.57 -9.79
C ILE A 10 -9.45 -6.95 -10.09
N SER A 11 -9.52 -5.63 -10.33
CA SER A 11 -10.77 -4.94 -10.67
C SER A 11 -11.45 -5.53 -11.91
N GLU A 12 -10.68 -5.88 -12.92
CA GLU A 12 -11.18 -6.52 -14.15
C GLU A 12 -11.73 -7.93 -13.87
N GLN A 13 -11.02 -8.75 -13.09
CA GLN A 13 -11.46 -10.11 -12.76
C GLN A 13 -12.70 -10.12 -11.87
N GLU A 14 -12.78 -9.19 -10.92
CA GLU A 14 -13.88 -9.07 -9.98
C GLU A 14 -15.11 -8.36 -10.58
N GLY A 15 -14.93 -7.64 -11.69
CA GLY A 15 -16.02 -6.93 -12.39
C GLY A 15 -16.59 -5.75 -11.59
N TYR A 16 -15.83 -5.18 -10.66
CA TYR A 16 -16.28 -4.05 -9.84
C TYR A 16 -15.19 -3.01 -9.56
N GLY A 17 -15.67 -1.86 -9.07
CA GLY A 17 -14.86 -0.70 -8.70
C GLY A 17 -14.57 0.19 -9.91
N ASN A 18 -14.43 1.50 -9.67
CA ASN A 18 -14.06 2.44 -10.71
C ASN A 18 -12.55 2.35 -11.00
N PRO A 19 -12.12 1.96 -12.22
CA PRO A 19 -10.70 1.81 -12.56
C PRO A 19 -9.89 3.11 -12.39
N TYR A 20 -10.50 4.28 -12.60
CA TYR A 20 -9.84 5.57 -12.40
C TYR A 20 -9.46 5.79 -10.94
N ILE A 21 -10.40 5.56 -10.02
CA ILE A 21 -10.16 5.71 -8.57
C ILE A 21 -9.13 4.69 -8.09
N ILE A 22 -9.23 3.44 -8.55
CA ILE A 22 -8.29 2.36 -8.21
C ILE A 22 -6.88 2.72 -8.67
N GLN A 23 -6.73 3.17 -9.92
CA GLN A 23 -5.43 3.55 -10.47
C GLN A 23 -4.83 4.74 -9.72
N MET A 24 -5.62 5.79 -9.47
CA MET A 24 -5.16 6.98 -8.76
C MET A 24 -4.72 6.67 -7.33
N ALA A 25 -5.54 5.93 -6.58
CA ALA A 25 -5.19 5.53 -5.22
C ALA A 25 -3.95 4.62 -5.19
N ALA A 26 -3.86 3.62 -6.07
CA ALA A 26 -2.70 2.74 -6.15
C ALA A 26 -1.41 3.47 -6.57
N LEU A 27 -1.50 4.52 -7.38
CA LEU A 27 -0.34 5.34 -7.76
C LEU A 27 0.17 6.21 -6.61
N LEU A 28 -0.74 6.72 -5.78
CA LEU A 28 -0.47 7.78 -4.80
C LEU A 28 -0.37 7.26 -3.37
N HIS A 29 -0.70 6.00 -3.08
CA HIS A 29 -0.76 5.52 -1.70
C HIS A 29 0.55 5.65 -0.90
N ASP A 30 1.70 5.52 -1.57
CA ASP A 30 3.02 5.66 -0.94
C ASP A 30 3.42 7.13 -0.70
N THR A 31 2.72 8.12 -1.28
CA THR A 31 3.14 9.54 -1.17
C THR A 31 2.80 10.17 0.18
N VAL A 32 1.84 9.59 0.91
CA VAL A 32 1.45 10.04 2.26
C VAL A 32 2.26 9.30 3.34
N TYR A 33 2.92 8.21 2.97
CA TYR A 33 3.62 7.36 3.92
C TYR A 33 5.07 7.79 4.08
N THR A 34 5.39 8.43 5.20
CA THR A 34 6.79 8.65 5.55
C THR A 34 7.03 8.49 7.04
N LYS A 35 7.96 7.59 7.36
CA LYS A 35 8.74 7.62 8.59
C LYS A 35 9.60 8.92 8.73
N LEU A 36 9.34 9.95 7.91
CA LEU A 36 10.23 11.08 7.62
C LEU A 36 9.51 12.44 7.46
N THR A 37 8.19 12.51 7.31
CA THR A 37 7.45 13.79 7.18
C THR A 37 6.17 13.82 8.02
N ASP A 38 5.71 15.03 8.34
CA ASP A 38 4.44 15.30 9.01
C ASP A 38 3.28 14.84 8.11
N GLU A 39 2.50 13.86 8.57
CA GLU A 39 1.36 13.28 7.83
C GLU A 39 0.38 14.36 7.35
N THR A 40 0.17 15.41 8.14
CA THR A 40 -0.72 16.53 7.80
C THR A 40 -0.16 17.30 6.60
N ALA A 41 1.15 17.51 6.55
CA ALA A 41 1.80 18.20 5.44
C ALA A 41 1.75 17.36 4.16
N ALA A 42 1.92 16.04 4.26
CA ALA A 42 1.84 15.13 3.12
C ALA A 42 0.41 15.03 2.57
N GLU A 43 -0.62 14.98 3.43
CA GLU A 43 -2.02 15.04 3.03
C GLU A 43 -2.33 16.34 2.26
N ASN A 44 -1.88 17.50 2.77
CA ASN A 44 -2.11 18.79 2.11
C ASN A 44 -1.42 18.86 0.74
N GLN A 45 -0.18 18.37 0.62
CA GLN A 45 0.52 18.33 -0.67
C GLN A 45 -0.20 17.44 -1.69
N LEU A 46 -0.77 16.33 -1.23
CA LEU A 46 -1.56 15.44 -2.09
C LEU A 46 -2.85 16.12 -2.55
N ILE A 47 -3.55 16.83 -1.66
CA ILE A 47 -4.75 17.60 -2.01
C ILE A 47 -4.41 18.69 -3.05
N ASP A 48 -3.34 19.45 -2.84
CA ASP A 48 -2.87 20.47 -3.77
C ASP A 48 -2.53 19.88 -5.14
N PHE A 49 -1.89 18.70 -5.16
CA PHE A 49 -1.61 17.97 -6.39
C PHE A 49 -2.90 17.57 -7.13
N LEU A 50 -3.87 17.00 -6.41
CA LEU A 50 -5.16 16.58 -6.99
C LEU A 50 -5.95 17.77 -7.55
N ASN A 51 -5.92 18.90 -6.86
CA ASN A 51 -6.52 20.15 -7.33
C ASN A 51 -5.83 20.66 -8.61
N ARG A 52 -4.51 20.60 -8.67
CA ARG A 52 -3.73 21.06 -9.83
C ARG A 52 -4.02 20.25 -11.10
N ILE A 53 -4.34 18.96 -10.97
CA ILE A 53 -4.74 18.10 -12.09
C ILE A 53 -6.27 18.05 -12.28
N GLU A 54 -7.01 18.95 -11.61
CA GLU A 54 -8.45 19.15 -11.77
C GLU A 54 -9.30 17.89 -11.45
N VAL A 55 -8.89 17.08 -10.47
CA VAL A 55 -9.72 15.95 -10.00
C VAL A 55 -10.99 16.49 -9.34
N SER A 56 -12.14 15.89 -9.65
CA SER A 56 -13.42 16.24 -9.04
C SER A 56 -13.41 16.04 -7.52
N GLY A 57 -14.06 16.92 -6.75
CA GLY A 57 -14.08 16.81 -5.28
C GLY A 57 -14.59 15.46 -4.77
N GLN A 58 -15.60 14.89 -5.43
CA GLN A 58 -16.12 13.56 -5.10
C GLN A 58 -15.08 12.45 -5.29
N ASP A 59 -14.26 12.54 -6.33
CA ASP A 59 -13.22 11.55 -6.59
C ASP A 59 -12.01 11.76 -5.68
N GLN A 60 -11.67 13.03 -5.37
CA GLN A 60 -10.64 13.35 -4.38
C GLN A 60 -10.96 12.73 -3.02
N GLU A 61 -12.20 12.89 -2.53
CA GLU A 61 -12.65 12.30 -1.26
C GLU A 61 -12.46 10.77 -1.24
N LYS A 62 -12.86 10.08 -2.32
CA LYS A 62 -12.69 8.63 -2.44
C LYS A 62 -11.21 8.22 -2.44
N ILE A 63 -10.39 8.89 -3.25
CA ILE A 63 -8.96 8.61 -3.36
C ILE A 63 -8.26 8.81 -2.01
N MET A 64 -8.51 9.95 -1.35
CA MET A 64 -7.95 10.27 -0.04
C MET A 64 -8.37 9.27 1.03
N HIS A 65 -9.65 8.90 1.06
CA HIS A 65 -10.15 7.89 1.99
C HIS A 65 -9.44 6.54 1.80
N ILE A 66 -9.23 6.10 0.56
CA ILE A 66 -8.51 4.85 0.29
C ILE A 66 -7.06 4.96 0.78
N ILE A 67 -6.33 5.99 0.37
CA ILE A 67 -4.90 6.14 0.70
C ILE A 67 -4.68 6.16 2.22
N LYS A 68 -5.54 6.88 2.96
CA LYS A 68 -5.44 6.99 4.42
C LYS A 68 -5.65 5.66 5.13
N ASN A 69 -6.52 4.81 4.59
CA ASN A 69 -7.03 3.65 5.31
C ASN A 69 -6.54 2.29 4.78
N ILE A 70 -5.75 2.23 3.68
CA ILE A 70 -5.26 0.95 3.15
C ILE A 70 -4.04 0.40 3.90
N SER A 71 -3.28 1.27 4.59
CA SER A 71 -2.01 0.85 5.22
C SER A 71 -2.26 -0.14 6.37
N PHE A 72 -1.39 -1.15 6.46
CA PHE A 72 -1.49 -2.19 7.48
C PHE A 72 -1.36 -1.62 8.91
N ARG A 73 -0.52 -0.60 9.11
CA ARG A 73 -0.28 0.02 10.43
C ARG A 73 -1.51 0.70 11.01
N HIS A 74 -2.36 1.29 10.18
CA HIS A 74 -3.57 1.97 10.63
C HIS A 74 -4.71 1.01 11.00
N ASN A 75 -4.60 -0.28 10.67
CA ASN A 75 -5.67 -1.27 10.85
C ASN A 75 -5.31 -2.40 11.84
N VAL A 76 -4.31 -2.21 12.70
CA VAL A 76 -3.89 -3.25 13.68
C VAL A 76 -4.96 -3.45 14.77
N ASP A 77 -5.69 -2.39 15.15
CA ASP A 77 -6.65 -2.43 16.26
C ASP A 77 -8.12 -2.48 15.82
N GLN A 78 -8.48 -1.88 14.67
CA GLN A 78 -9.82 -1.93 14.07
C GLN A 78 -9.72 -1.83 12.54
N GLU A 79 -10.35 -2.76 11.82
CA GLU A 79 -10.40 -2.71 10.36
C GLU A 79 -11.42 -1.64 9.92
N ILE A 80 -10.92 -0.55 9.32
CA ILE A 80 -11.78 0.49 8.77
C ILE A 80 -12.42 -0.03 7.48
N PRO A 81 -13.77 0.01 7.33
CA PRO A 81 -14.44 -0.42 6.11
C PRO A 81 -13.97 0.41 4.92
N LEU A 82 -13.62 -0.28 3.84
CA LEU A 82 -13.22 0.35 2.58
C LEU A 82 -14.34 0.27 1.55
N SER A 83 -14.26 1.11 0.53
CA SER A 83 -15.04 0.90 -0.68
C SER A 83 -14.51 -0.32 -1.43
N LYS A 84 -15.27 -0.78 -2.44
CA LYS A 84 -14.82 -1.85 -3.35
C LYS A 84 -13.45 -1.54 -3.96
N GLU A 85 -13.24 -0.29 -4.39
CA GLU A 85 -11.96 0.18 -4.91
C GLU A 85 -10.84 0.10 -3.87
N GLY A 86 -11.13 0.47 -2.62
CA GLY A 86 -10.15 0.39 -1.55
C GLY A 86 -9.71 -1.04 -1.24
N TYR A 87 -10.64 -2.00 -1.26
CA TYR A 87 -10.31 -3.42 -1.12
C TYR A 87 -9.41 -3.91 -2.26
N VAL A 88 -9.70 -3.55 -3.50
CA VAL A 88 -8.85 -3.89 -4.66
C VAL A 88 -7.43 -3.36 -4.50
N VAL A 89 -7.29 -2.08 -4.14
CA VAL A 89 -5.96 -1.46 -3.96
C VAL A 89 -5.20 -2.11 -2.82
N ARG A 90 -5.87 -2.39 -1.71
CA ARG A 90 -5.29 -3.06 -0.54
C ARG A 90 -4.78 -4.46 -0.86
N ASP A 91 -5.58 -5.24 -1.60
CA ASP A 91 -5.19 -6.60 -1.96
C ASP A 91 -4.01 -6.59 -2.94
N ALA A 92 -4.03 -5.68 -3.92
CA ALA A 92 -2.91 -5.49 -4.84
C ALA A 92 -1.60 -5.11 -4.12
N ASP A 93 -1.66 -4.21 -3.14
CA ASP A 93 -0.50 -3.80 -2.34
C ASP A 93 0.03 -4.95 -1.48
N ARG A 94 -0.85 -5.70 -0.81
CA ARG A 94 -0.46 -6.86 -0.01
C ARG A 94 0.18 -7.97 -0.85
N LEU A 95 -0.36 -8.23 -2.04
CA LEU A 95 0.22 -9.20 -2.97
C LEU A 95 1.62 -8.79 -3.44
N ASP A 96 1.88 -7.48 -3.57
CA ASP A 96 3.17 -6.90 -3.93
C ASP A 96 4.26 -7.11 -2.87
N ALA A 97 3.84 -7.24 -1.60
CA ALA A 97 4.70 -7.42 -0.44
C ALA A 97 5.05 -8.88 -0.13
N ILE A 98 4.44 -9.86 -0.80
CA ILE A 98 4.65 -11.29 -0.55
C ILE A 98 5.33 -12.01 -1.74
N GLY A 99 5.50 -13.33 -1.63
CA GLY A 99 6.13 -14.15 -2.65
C GLY A 99 7.62 -13.85 -2.85
N ALA A 100 8.16 -14.23 -4.01
CA ALA A 100 9.59 -14.07 -4.30
C ALA A 100 10.08 -12.60 -4.19
N ILE A 101 9.23 -11.64 -4.58
CA ILE A 101 9.53 -10.21 -4.47
C ILE A 101 9.54 -9.77 -3.00
N GLY A 102 8.56 -10.21 -2.21
CA GLY A 102 8.52 -9.97 -0.77
C GLY A 102 9.79 -10.46 -0.08
N ILE A 103 10.20 -11.70 -0.34
CA ILE A 103 11.43 -12.29 0.19
C ILE A 103 12.66 -11.44 -0.17
N ALA A 104 12.79 -11.04 -1.43
CA ALA A 104 13.90 -10.21 -1.88
C ALA A 104 13.92 -8.84 -1.17
N ARG A 105 12.75 -8.18 -1.02
CA ARG A 105 12.64 -6.89 -0.33
C ARG A 105 12.97 -7.00 1.16
N THR A 106 12.57 -8.07 1.83
CA THR A 106 12.92 -8.33 3.24
C THR A 106 14.44 -8.37 3.41
N PHE A 107 15.15 -9.14 2.58
CA PHE A 107 16.62 -9.21 2.67
C PHE A 107 17.31 -7.90 2.27
N GLN A 108 16.79 -7.18 1.27
CA GLN A 108 17.33 -5.85 0.92
C GLN A 108 17.15 -4.83 2.04
N PHE A 109 15.99 -4.82 2.71
CA PHE A 109 15.73 -3.93 3.84
C PHE A 109 16.62 -4.28 5.04
N ALA A 110 16.68 -5.55 5.43
CA ALA A 110 17.58 -6.01 6.50
C ALA A 110 19.04 -5.63 6.20
N GLY A 111 19.50 -5.85 4.97
CA GLY A 111 20.85 -5.44 4.54
C GLY A 111 21.08 -3.92 4.56
N HIS A 112 20.07 -3.09 4.30
CA HIS A 112 20.18 -1.63 4.42
C HIS A 112 20.35 -1.16 5.87
N PHE A 113 19.79 -1.91 6.83
CA PHE A 113 19.89 -1.62 8.27
C PHE A 113 20.96 -2.46 8.99
N ASP A 114 21.82 -3.17 8.24
CA ASP A 114 22.82 -4.09 8.78
C ASP A 114 22.25 -5.14 9.76
N GLU A 115 21.00 -5.54 9.54
CA GLU A 115 20.31 -6.55 10.34
C GLU A 115 20.67 -7.97 9.86
N PRO A 116 20.86 -8.93 10.78
CA PRO A 116 21.13 -10.31 10.40
C PRO A 116 19.90 -10.93 9.72
N MET A 117 20.16 -11.81 8.74
CA MET A 117 19.09 -12.54 8.05
C MET A 117 18.24 -13.40 8.99
N TRP A 118 18.82 -13.82 10.12
CA TRP A 118 18.14 -14.58 11.16
C TRP A 118 18.89 -14.45 12.50
N GLN A 119 18.15 -14.39 13.60
CA GLN A 119 18.66 -14.44 14.97
C GLN A 119 17.76 -15.36 15.80
N GLY A 120 18.32 -16.46 16.30
CA GLY A 120 17.64 -17.43 17.16
C GLY A 120 18.55 -18.61 17.52
N PRO A 121 18.13 -19.55 18.38
CA PRO A 121 18.78 -20.84 18.51
C PRO A 121 18.44 -21.73 17.30
N ILE A 122 19.42 -22.48 16.79
CA ILE A 122 19.15 -23.52 15.78
C ILE A 122 18.30 -24.58 16.49
N PRO A 123 17.13 -24.98 15.97
CA PRO A 123 16.35 -26.05 16.57
C PRO A 123 17.19 -27.34 16.68
N ASP A 124 17.20 -27.96 17.86
CA ASP A 124 17.96 -29.20 18.15
C ASP A 124 17.62 -30.37 17.19
N SER A 125 16.52 -30.25 16.44
CA SER A 125 16.13 -31.22 15.41
C SER A 125 16.97 -31.18 14.13
N ILE A 126 17.89 -30.23 13.99
CA ILE A 126 18.73 -30.05 12.78
C ILE A 126 20.22 -30.37 13.05
N SER A 127 20.63 -30.51 14.30
CA SER A 127 21.96 -31.01 14.67
C SER A 127 22.06 -32.52 14.49
N SER A 128 22.44 -32.96 13.28
CA SER A 128 22.92 -34.32 12.99
C SER A 128 24.43 -34.40 13.18
#